data_AF-A0AB38USF6-F1
#
_entry.id   AF-A0AB38USF6-F1
#
_cell.length_a   1.000
_cell.length_b   1.000
_cell.length_c   1.000
_cell.angle_alpha   90.00
_cell.angle_beta   90.00
_cell.angle_gamma   90.00
#
_symmetry.space_group_name_H-M   'P 1'
#
loop_
_entity.id
_entity.type
_entity.pdbx_description
1 polymer ?
#
loop_
_entity_poly.entity_id
_entity_poly.type
_entity_poly.pdbx_seq_one_letter_code
_entity_poly.pdbx_strand_id
1 'polypeptide(L)' 'MASVPDSAACPQCACLARRIPAAPMVGIGRSAAMRLHDRTRATADSPQVVSGLPPARRGRANITMNALHRALPRS' A
#
# COMPACT_ATOMS: atom_id res chain seq x y z
N MET A 1 36.69 -9.79 8.71
CA MET A 1 35.27 -10.11 8.46
C MET A 1 35.16 -11.60 8.20
N ALA A 2 34.27 -12.32 8.89
CA ALA A 2 34.11 -13.77 8.70
C ALA A 2 33.09 -14.06 7.59
N SER A 3 33.39 -15.02 6.72
CA SER A 3 32.44 -15.52 5.73
C SER A 3 31.38 -16.38 6.42
N VAL A 4 30.11 -16.20 6.02
CA VAL A 4 28.99 -17.01 6.51
C VAL A 4 28.83 -18.23 5.60
N PRO A 5 28.78 -19.47 6.13
CA PRO A 5 28.72 -20.68 5.32
C PRO A 5 27.37 -20.86 4.61
N ASP A 6 27.38 -21.53 3.46
CA ASP A 6 26.17 -21.81 2.66
C ASP A 6 25.32 -22.96 3.23
N SER A 7 25.85 -23.69 4.20
CA SER A 7 25.11 -24.71 4.93
C SER A 7 25.65 -24.87 6.35
N ALA A 8 24.77 -25.31 7.25
CA ALA A 8 25.11 -25.63 8.63
C ALA A 8 24.24 -26.80 9.12
N ALA A 9 24.70 -27.48 10.18
CA ALA A 9 23.86 -28.47 10.85
C ALA A 9 22.71 -27.76 11.58
N CYS A 10 21.48 -28.27 11.41
CA CYS A 10 20.32 -27.77 12.13
C CYS A 10 20.46 -28.10 13.62
N PRO A 11 20.40 -27.11 14.54
CA PRO A 11 20.54 -27.36 15.97
C PRO A 11 19.37 -28.18 16.56
N GLN A 12 18.28 -28.35 15.80
CA GLN A 12 17.06 -29.01 16.29
C GLN A 12 16.90 -30.44 15.79
N CYS A 13 17.35 -30.76 14.58
CA CYS A 13 17.19 -32.10 13.99
C CYS A 13 18.48 -32.69 13.41
N ALA A 14 19.62 -32.00 13.53
CA ALA A 14 20.93 -32.38 12.98
C ALA A 14 21.00 -32.56 11.45
N CYS A 15 19.90 -32.36 10.72
CA CYS A 15 19.90 -32.37 9.26
C CYS A 15 20.69 -31.17 8.69
N LEU A 16 21.18 -31.33 7.47
CA LEU A 16 21.88 -30.26 6.74
C LEU A 16 20.87 -29.15 6.37
N ALA A 17 21.00 -27.99 7.01
CA ALA A 17 20.23 -26.80 6.68
C ALA A 17 21.00 -25.98 5.63
N ARG A 18 20.37 -25.75 4.48
CA ARG A 18 20.91 -24.87 3.44
C ARG A 18 20.57 -23.42 3.76
N ARG A 19 21.51 -22.52 3.51
CA ARG A 19 21.27 -21.09 3.61
C ARG A 19 20.29 -20.68 2.52
N ILE A 20 19.13 -20.17 2.95
CA ILE A 20 18.21 -19.47 2.08
C ILE A 20 18.52 -17.99 2.28
N PRO A 21 19.12 -17.28 1.31
CA PRO A 21 19.24 -15.84 1.41
C PRO A 21 17.81 -15.28 1.57
N ALA A 22 17.54 -14.62 2.70
CA ALA A 22 16.30 -13.87 2.86
C ALA A 22 16.19 -12.97 1.64
N ALA A 23 15.04 -13.02 0.94
CA ALA A 23 14.86 -12.27 -0.30
C ALA A 23 15.29 -10.82 -0.03
N PRO A 24 16.41 -10.37 -0.63
CA PRO A 24 16.78 -8.98 -0.48
C PRO A 24 15.62 -8.25 -1.13
N MET A 25 15.01 -7.29 -0.43
CA MET A 25 13.93 -6.45 -0.97
C MET A 25 12.47 -6.92 -0.77
N VAL A 26 12.12 -7.75 0.24
CA VAL A 26 10.70 -7.84 0.67
C VAL A 26 10.30 -6.51 1.31
N GLY A 27 9.81 -5.56 0.50
CA GLY A 27 9.40 -4.22 0.93
C GLY A 27 10.12 -3.07 0.23
N ILE A 28 11.13 -3.33 -0.61
CA ILE A 28 11.87 -2.26 -1.30
C ILE A 28 11.31 -2.13 -2.72
N GLY A 29 10.35 -1.21 -2.88
CA GLY A 29 9.70 -0.90 -4.15
C GLY A 29 8.71 0.24 -4.01
N ARG A 30 8.30 0.86 -5.13
CA ARG A 30 7.29 1.95 -5.20
C ARG A 30 5.88 1.45 -4.86
N SER A 31 5.71 0.60 -3.86
CA SER A 31 4.41 0.12 -3.40
C SER A 31 3.57 1.30 -2.88
N ALA A 32 2.26 1.17 -2.92
CA ALA A 32 1.38 2.18 -2.34
C ALA A 32 1.60 2.30 -0.83
N ALA A 33 1.85 1.19 -0.14
CA ALA A 33 2.11 1.14 1.30
C ALA A 33 3.38 1.92 1.68
N MET A 34 4.50 1.70 0.97
CA MET A 34 5.75 2.41 1.25
C MET A 34 5.61 3.91 0.98
N ARG A 35 5.00 4.29 -0.15
CA ARG A 35 4.71 5.70 -0.46
C ARG A 35 3.81 6.37 0.58
N LEU A 36 2.92 5.61 1.22
CA LEU A 36 2.06 6.11 2.29
C LEU A 36 2.87 6.36 3.57
N HIS A 37 3.74 5.43 3.97
CA HIS A 37 4.64 5.62 5.10
C HIS A 37 5.56 6.84 4.92
N ASP A 38 6.16 7.00 3.73
CA ASP A 38 7.02 8.14 3.43
C ASP A 38 6.26 9.48 3.51
N ARG A 39 5.02 9.52 2.99
CA ARG A 39 4.16 10.70 3.08
C ARG A 39 3.80 11.05 4.51
N THR A 40 3.44 10.05 5.34
CA THR A 40 3.13 10.28 6.75
C THR A 40 4.33 10.84 7.50
N ARG A 41 5.54 10.30 7.28
CA ARG A 41 6.76 10.85 7.88
C ARG A 41 6.99 12.30 7.45
N ALA A 42 6.84 12.61 6.16
CA ALA A 42 7.06 13.95 5.64
C ALA A 42 6.10 15.03 6.19
N THR A 43 4.92 14.65 6.71
CA THR A 43 3.98 15.63 7.29
C THR A 43 4.49 16.30 8.58
N ALA A 44 5.47 15.70 9.27
CA ALA A 44 6.07 16.31 10.45
C ALA A 44 6.93 17.54 10.10
N ASP A 45 7.69 17.47 9.00
CA ASP A 45 8.64 18.51 8.60
C ASP A 45 8.07 19.43 7.50
N SER A 46 7.15 18.94 6.69
CA SER A 46 6.58 19.65 5.53
C SER A 46 5.11 19.28 5.32
N PRO A 47 4.21 19.75 6.20
CA PRO A 47 2.78 19.50 6.05
C PRO A 47 2.26 20.14 4.75
N GLN A 48 1.43 19.41 4.01
CA GLN A 48 0.77 19.97 2.84
C GLN A 48 -0.33 20.93 3.28
N VAL A 49 -0.12 22.22 3.01
CA VAL A 49 -1.13 23.26 3.22
C VAL A 49 -2.00 23.34 1.97
N VAL A 50 -3.31 23.17 2.15
CA VAL A 50 -4.28 23.21 1.04
C VAL A 50 -4.72 24.66 0.83
N SER A 51 -4.39 25.24 -0.33
CA SER A 51 -4.75 26.63 -0.70
C SER A 51 -6.14 26.78 -1.31
N GLY A 52 -6.85 25.67 -1.54
CA GLY A 52 -8.17 25.66 -2.13
C GLY A 52 -8.75 24.26 -2.17
N LEU A 53 -10.07 24.16 -2.32
CA LEU A 53 -10.74 22.88 -2.37
C LEU A 53 -10.22 22.04 -3.56
N PRO A 54 -9.99 20.73 -3.38
CA PRO A 54 -9.67 19.87 -4.50
C PRO A 54 -10.79 19.96 -5.55
N PRO A 55 -10.47 19.87 -6.85
CA PRO A 55 -11.48 19.95 -7.89
C PRO A 55 -12.55 18.89 -7.63
N ALA A 56 -13.82 19.31 -7.66
CA ALA A 56 -14.93 18.40 -7.50
C ALA A 56 -14.75 17.25 -8.48
N ARG A 57 -14.55 16.02 -7.98
CA ARG A 57 -14.63 14.84 -8.84
C ARG A 57 -16.03 14.84 -9.42
N ARG A 58 -16.14 15.10 -10.72
CA ARG A 58 -17.37 14.87 -11.48
C ARG A 58 -17.57 13.35 -11.50
N GLY A 59 -18.11 12.80 -10.41
CA GLY A 59 -18.69 11.47 -10.45
C GLY A 59 -19.78 11.51 -11.52
N ARG A 60 -19.89 10.45 -12.33
CA ARG A 60 -21.11 10.26 -13.11
C ARG A 60 -22.29 10.33 -12.13
N ALA A 61 -23.29 11.15 -12.43
CA ALA A 61 -24.54 11.09 -11.69
C ALA A 61 -25.01 9.63 -11.72
N ASN A 62 -25.30 9.06 -10.55
CA ASN A 62 -25.87 7.72 -10.48
C ASN A 62 -27.27 7.80 -11.13
N ILE A 63 -27.35 7.43 -12.39
CA ILE A 63 -28.62 7.23 -13.07
C ILE A 63 -29.26 6.01 -12.41
N THR A 64 -30.22 6.28 -11.54
CA THR A 64 -31.03 5.27 -10.89
C THR A 64 -32.13 4.86 -11.85
N MET A 65 -32.17 3.56 -12.17
CA MET A 65 -33.20 2.96 -13.03
C MET A 65 -34.46 2.58 -12.25
N ASN A 66 -34.63 3.11 -11.04
CA ASN A 66 -35.79 2.81 -10.21
C ASN A 66 -37.07 3.33 -10.86
N ALA A 67 -37.99 2.41 -11.18
CA ALA A 67 -39.26 2.73 -11.83
C ALA A 67 -40.13 3.70 -11.02
N LEU A 68 -40.02 3.70 -9.69
CA LEU A 68 -40.78 4.60 -8.80
C LEU A 68 -40.49 6.08 -9.06
N HIS A 69 -39.33 6.40 -9.63
CA HIS A 69 -38.96 7.78 -9.95
C HIS A 69 -39.83 8.37 -11.06
N ARG A 70 -40.55 7.55 -11.84
CA ARG A 70 -41.53 8.03 -12.83
C ARG A 70 -42.77 8.64 -12.19
N ALA A 71 -43.09 8.28 -10.96
CA ALA A 71 -44.26 8.76 -10.24
C ALA A 71 -44.01 10.06 -9.45
N LEU A 72 -42.77 10.55 -9.41
CA LEU A 72 -42.44 11.79 -8.74
C LEU A 72 -42.96 13.00 -9.55
N PRO A 73 -43.51 14.03 -8.89
CA PRO A 73 -43.93 15.25 -9.55
C PRO A 73 -42.73 15.92 -10.23
N ARG A 74 -42.92 16.32 -11.48
CA ARG A 74 -41.92 17.07 -12.25
C ARG A 74 -42.20 18.54 -12.07
N SER A 75 -41.24 19.26 -11.48
CA SER A 75 -41.20 20.73 -11.44
C SER A 75 -40.72 21.29 -12.78
#